data_AF-A0AAW1UXS2-F1
#
_entry.id   AF-A0AAW1UXS2-F1
#
_cell.length_a   1.000
_cell.length_b   1.000
_cell.length_c   1.000
_cell.angle_alpha   90.00
_cell.angle_beta   90.00
_cell.angle_gamma   90.00
#
_symmetry.space_group_name_H-M   'P 1'
#
loop_
_entity.id
_entity.type
_entity.pdbx_description
1 polymer ?
#
loop_
_entity_poly.entity_id
_entity_poly.type
_entity_poly.pdbx_seq_one_letter_code
_entity_poly.pdbx_strand_id
1 'polypeptide(L)'
;MSRGSRLMLKVKRLKSILTLSAEPIQNMASKIFLGTLFKQKKTFETSSKNSGTKWFTGDQRMMISNLKKINFMYNRYKTEKPKTPRNRMRNTSNTEIKTAKIRANDNIISKSTNMQRTSWSLIDKTRNTSNKDKKQNIIPEAFLNYIKSIPNEILNNCSSSSKFLNEVFKKEIHIGLSSSFSEVSNIWVRNIVMSWNSKVQDIYDLSSYFIWKNIDAAFYLSLN
;
A
#
# COMPACT_ATOMS: atom_id res chain seq x y z
N MET A 1 -53.80 -40.24 -2.29
CA MET A 1 -52.86 -39.15 -1.94
C MET A 1 -53.64 -38.03 -1.26
N SER A 2 -53.39 -37.80 0.03
CA SER A 2 -54.19 -36.96 0.92
C SER A 2 -53.99 -35.45 0.66
N ARG A 3 -55.08 -34.66 0.75
CA ARG A 3 -55.09 -33.19 0.66
C ARG A 3 -54.09 -32.51 1.62
N GLY A 4 -53.70 -33.18 2.72
CA GLY A 4 -52.73 -32.64 3.70
C GLY A 4 -51.30 -32.45 3.15
N SER A 5 -50.85 -33.30 2.23
CA SER A 5 -49.46 -33.26 1.73
C SER A 5 -49.22 -32.09 0.76
N ARG A 6 -50.25 -31.63 0.04
CA ARG A 6 -50.15 -30.44 -0.85
C ARG A 6 -50.10 -29.12 -0.09
N LEU A 7 -50.70 -29.05 1.10
CA LEU A 7 -50.67 -27.85 1.95
C LEU A 7 -49.30 -27.63 2.60
N MET A 8 -48.65 -28.69 3.09
CA MET A 8 -47.30 -28.56 3.68
C MET A 8 -46.23 -28.14 2.66
N LEU A 9 -46.32 -28.60 1.40
CA LEU A 9 -45.40 -28.18 0.33
C LEU A 9 -45.59 -26.71 -0.07
N LYS A 10 -46.81 -26.18 -0.02
CA LYS A 10 -47.09 -24.75 -0.25
C LYS A 10 -46.56 -23.87 0.88
N VAL A 11 -46.69 -24.31 2.14
CA VAL A 11 -46.21 -23.54 3.31
C VAL A 11 -44.68 -23.49 3.37
N LYS A 12 -43.98 -24.58 3.04
CA LYS A 12 -42.50 -24.59 2.97
C LYS A 12 -41.96 -23.68 1.85
N ARG A 13 -42.60 -23.64 0.67
CA ARG A 13 -42.23 -22.70 -0.41
C ARG A 13 -42.51 -21.23 -0.06
N LEU A 14 -43.58 -20.94 0.68
CA LEU A 14 -43.87 -19.56 1.11
C LEU A 14 -42.88 -19.06 2.17
N LYS A 15 -42.42 -19.92 3.09
CA LYS A 15 -41.37 -19.54 4.05
C LYS A 15 -40.01 -19.27 3.40
N SER A 16 -39.62 -20.01 2.35
CA SER A 16 -38.36 -19.76 1.65
C SER A 16 -38.40 -18.51 0.75
N ILE A 17 -39.58 -18.11 0.26
CA ILE A 17 -39.75 -16.87 -0.52
C ILE A 17 -39.75 -15.63 0.40
N LEU A 18 -40.25 -15.76 1.64
CA LEU A 18 -40.26 -14.66 2.60
C LEU A 18 -38.88 -14.36 3.22
N THR A 19 -37.96 -15.32 3.27
CA THR A 19 -36.60 -15.08 3.79
C THR A 19 -35.62 -14.52 2.75
N LEU A 20 -35.95 -14.58 1.44
CA LEU A 20 -35.11 -14.04 0.36
C LEU A 20 -35.43 -12.59 -0.03
N SER A 21 -36.39 -11.94 0.65
CA SER A 21 -36.91 -10.61 0.29
C SER A 21 -36.62 -9.51 1.33
N ALA A 22 -36.12 -9.86 2.52
CA ALA A 22 -35.99 -8.89 3.63
C ALA A 22 -34.75 -7.98 3.55
N GLU A 23 -33.66 -8.40 2.90
CA GLU A 23 -32.42 -7.61 2.80
C GLU A 23 -32.47 -6.41 1.82
N PRO A 24 -33.13 -6.47 0.64
CA PRO A 24 -33.21 -5.30 -0.24
C PRO A 24 -34.15 -4.21 0.31
N ILE A 25 -35.15 -4.56 1.12
CA ILE A 25 -36.16 -3.62 1.63
C ILE A 25 -35.58 -2.72 2.73
N GLN A 26 -34.72 -3.22 3.62
CA GLN A 26 -34.04 -2.38 4.62
C GLN A 26 -33.05 -1.40 3.95
N ASN A 27 -32.42 -1.82 2.85
CA ASN A 27 -31.49 -1.00 2.08
C ASN A 27 -32.22 0.05 1.21
N MET A 28 -33.42 -0.25 0.71
CA MET A 28 -34.30 0.75 0.06
C MET A 28 -34.91 1.72 1.07
N ALA A 29 -35.40 1.24 2.22
CA ALA A 29 -36.01 2.11 3.23
C ALA A 29 -35.00 3.12 3.79
N SER A 30 -33.73 2.74 3.98
CA SER A 30 -32.68 3.69 4.38
C SER A 30 -32.33 4.70 3.28
N LYS A 31 -32.38 4.31 1.99
CA LYS A 31 -32.18 5.23 0.85
C LYS A 31 -33.35 6.21 0.68
N ILE A 32 -34.59 5.76 0.88
CA ILE A 32 -35.80 6.59 0.76
C ILE A 32 -35.90 7.55 1.96
N PHE A 33 -35.62 7.09 3.18
CA PHE A 33 -35.68 7.91 4.39
C PHE A 33 -34.64 9.04 4.41
N LEU A 34 -33.45 8.81 3.82
CA LEU A 34 -32.43 9.85 3.67
C LEU A 34 -32.70 10.82 2.49
N GLY A 35 -33.56 10.44 1.55
CA GLY A 35 -33.87 11.23 0.36
C GLY A 35 -34.97 12.28 0.56
N THR A 36 -35.93 12.03 1.44
CA THR A 36 -37.17 12.83 1.52
C THR A 36 -37.22 13.90 2.62
N LEU A 37 -36.36 13.83 3.64
CA LEU A 37 -36.50 14.71 4.83
C LEU A 37 -35.66 16.00 4.83
N PHE A 38 -34.87 16.27 3.80
CA PHE A 38 -34.03 17.48 3.78
C PHE A 38 -34.10 18.21 2.44
N LYS A 39 -34.66 19.43 2.46
CA LYS A 39 -34.40 20.44 1.43
C LYS A 39 -32.89 20.50 1.23
N GLN A 40 -32.40 19.94 0.13
CA GLN A 40 -31.00 19.98 -0.22
C GLN A 40 -30.65 21.45 -0.46
N LYS A 41 -30.05 22.11 0.53
CA LYS A 41 -29.28 23.32 0.26
C LYS A 41 -28.27 22.91 -0.81
N LYS A 42 -28.35 23.51 -2.00
CA LYS A 42 -27.34 23.38 -3.04
C LYS A 42 -26.01 23.81 -2.42
N THR A 43 -25.23 22.86 -1.94
CA THR A 43 -23.84 23.10 -1.59
C THR A 43 -23.15 23.29 -2.91
N PHE A 44 -22.86 24.54 -3.25
CA PHE A 44 -21.99 24.86 -4.37
C PHE A 44 -20.71 24.07 -4.19
N GLU A 45 -20.46 23.15 -5.11
CA GLU A 45 -19.16 22.51 -5.22
C GLU A 45 -18.16 23.65 -5.49
N THR A 46 -17.29 23.93 -4.52
CA THR A 46 -16.10 24.71 -4.81
C THR A 46 -15.34 23.92 -5.86
N SER A 47 -15.34 24.44 -7.08
CA SER A 47 -14.46 24.08 -8.17
C SER A 47 -13.01 24.29 -7.72
N SER A 48 -12.50 23.37 -6.89
CA SER A 48 -11.07 23.21 -6.78
C SER A 48 -10.66 22.55 -8.08
N LYS A 49 -10.05 23.34 -8.96
CA LYS A 49 -9.26 22.92 -10.13
C LYS A 49 -8.96 21.42 -10.05
N ASN A 50 -9.61 20.62 -10.92
CA ASN A 50 -9.32 19.20 -11.10
C ASN A 50 -7.85 19.07 -11.54
N SER A 51 -6.92 19.15 -10.61
CA SER A 51 -5.50 18.97 -10.87
C SER A 51 -5.24 17.47 -11.00
N GLY A 52 -5.63 16.88 -12.13
CA GLY A 52 -5.01 15.68 -12.69
C GLY A 52 -5.07 14.37 -11.91
N THR A 53 -5.76 14.28 -10.77
CA THR A 53 -5.77 13.08 -9.93
C THR A 53 -6.68 11.99 -10.52
N LYS A 54 -6.19 11.28 -11.55
CA LYS A 54 -6.92 10.24 -12.31
C LYS A 54 -7.55 9.13 -11.46
N TRP A 55 -7.09 8.94 -10.23
CA TRP A 55 -7.54 7.87 -9.34
C TRP A 55 -8.71 8.25 -8.41
N PHE A 56 -9.09 9.53 -8.36
CA PHE A 56 -10.15 10.01 -7.47
C PHE A 56 -11.48 10.16 -8.24
N THR A 57 -12.30 9.11 -8.20
CA THR A 57 -13.56 9.03 -8.98
C THR A 57 -14.76 9.64 -8.22
N GLY A 58 -15.92 9.69 -8.90
CA GLY A 58 -17.18 10.15 -8.31
C GLY A 58 -17.59 9.35 -7.07
N ASP A 59 -17.30 8.05 -7.03
CA ASP A 59 -17.66 7.20 -5.89
C ASP A 59 -16.88 7.56 -4.63
N GLN A 60 -15.56 7.79 -4.72
CA GLN A 60 -14.77 8.24 -3.57
C GLN A 60 -15.20 9.65 -3.12
N ARG A 61 -15.55 10.54 -4.06
CA ARG A 61 -16.08 11.86 -3.74
C ARG A 61 -17.39 11.77 -2.95
N MET A 62 -18.29 10.89 -3.38
CA MET A 62 -19.55 10.63 -2.69
C MET A 62 -19.32 10.04 -1.30
N MET A 63 -18.38 9.10 -1.14
CA MET A 63 -18.03 8.55 0.17
C MET A 63 -17.50 9.62 1.14
N ILE A 64 -16.61 10.51 0.69
CA ILE A 64 -16.11 11.62 1.50
C ILE A 64 -17.24 12.60 1.86
N SER A 65 -18.13 12.90 0.91
CA SER A 65 -19.30 13.76 1.17
C SER A 65 -20.23 13.16 2.23
N ASN A 66 -20.52 11.86 2.14
CA ASN A 66 -21.32 11.15 3.13
C ASN A 66 -20.63 11.10 4.50
N LEU A 67 -19.31 10.88 4.54
CA LEU A 67 -18.54 10.94 5.78
C LEU A 67 -18.62 12.33 6.43
N LYS A 68 -18.55 13.42 5.64
CA LYS A 68 -18.74 14.79 6.14
C LYS A 68 -20.13 14.99 6.76
N LYS A 69 -21.18 14.48 6.12
CA LYS A 69 -22.56 14.52 6.67
C LYS A 69 -22.66 13.78 8.00
N ILE A 70 -22.11 12.57 8.08
CA ILE A 70 -22.15 11.77 9.31
C ILE A 70 -21.31 12.43 10.42
N ASN A 71 -20.14 12.99 10.08
CA ASN A 71 -19.34 13.78 11.01
C ASN A 71 -20.12 14.97 11.57
N PHE A 72 -20.85 15.70 10.72
CA PHE A 72 -21.69 16.81 11.16
C PHE A 72 -22.75 16.36 12.16
N MET A 73 -23.45 15.25 11.88
CA MET A 73 -24.43 14.67 12.80
C MET A 73 -23.79 14.26 14.13
N TYR A 74 -22.65 13.57 14.09
CA TYR A 74 -21.92 13.18 15.30
C TYR A 74 -21.48 14.39 16.12
N ASN A 75 -20.92 15.43 15.49
CA ASN A 75 -20.46 16.62 16.18
C ASN A 75 -21.62 17.39 16.84
N ARG A 76 -22.82 17.38 16.24
CA ARG A 76 -24.00 18.05 16.78
C ARG A 76 -24.66 17.29 17.93
N TYR A 77 -24.82 15.97 17.80
CA TYR A 77 -25.59 15.18 18.77
C TYR A 77 -24.73 14.43 19.79
N LYS A 78 -23.46 14.13 19.47
CA LYS A 78 -22.51 13.40 20.31
C LYS A 78 -23.02 12.08 20.92
N THR A 79 -24.00 11.44 20.26
CA THR A 79 -24.57 10.16 20.69
C THR A 79 -23.83 8.97 20.05
N GLU A 80 -24.02 7.77 20.61
CA GLU A 80 -23.39 6.56 20.06
C GLU A 80 -23.99 6.16 18.70
N LYS A 81 -25.27 6.46 18.47
CA LYS A 81 -26.00 6.17 17.21
C LYS A 81 -25.28 6.67 15.94
N PRO A 82 -24.80 7.93 15.86
CA PRO A 82 -23.99 8.41 14.73
C PRO A 82 -22.50 8.03 14.81
N LYS A 83 -21.98 7.64 15.98
CA LYS A 83 -20.55 7.30 16.17
C LYS A 83 -20.15 6.01 15.46
N THR A 84 -20.94 4.96 15.60
CA THR A 84 -20.71 3.67 14.93
C THR A 84 -20.68 3.79 13.40
N PRO A 85 -21.69 4.36 12.71
CA PRO A 85 -21.67 4.53 11.27
C PRO A 85 -20.57 5.50 10.80
N ARG A 86 -20.23 6.52 11.61
CA ARG A 86 -19.08 7.39 11.33
C ARG A 86 -17.78 6.61 11.23
N ASN A 87 -17.48 5.81 12.25
CA ASN A 87 -16.23 5.04 12.32
C ASN A 87 -16.17 4.01 11.19
N ARG A 88 -17.28 3.31 10.92
CA ARG A 88 -17.38 2.37 9.79
C ARG A 88 -17.10 3.08 8.46
N MET A 89 -17.79 4.18 8.18
CA MET A 89 -17.64 4.93 6.94
C MET A 89 -16.23 5.54 6.80
N ARG A 90 -15.62 5.98 7.91
CA ARG A 90 -14.23 6.46 7.93
C ARG A 90 -13.27 5.35 7.52
N ASN A 91 -13.43 4.15 8.07
CA ASN A 91 -12.56 3.02 7.74
C ASN A 91 -12.75 2.61 6.29
N THR A 92 -14.00 2.44 5.84
CA THR A 92 -14.32 2.08 4.44
C THR A 92 -13.81 3.12 3.44
N SER A 93 -14.00 4.41 3.71
CA SER A 93 -13.48 5.45 2.81
C SER A 93 -11.96 5.46 2.76
N ASN A 94 -11.28 5.27 3.89
CA ASN A 94 -9.82 5.16 3.94
C ASN A 94 -9.31 3.94 3.16
N THR A 95 -9.97 2.79 3.26
CA THR A 95 -9.57 1.58 2.51
C THR A 95 -9.79 1.78 1.02
N GLU A 96 -10.92 2.34 0.60
CA GLU A 96 -11.21 2.59 -0.82
C GLU A 96 -10.29 3.63 -1.45
N ILE A 97 -9.91 4.67 -0.71
CA ILE A 97 -8.92 5.64 -1.18
C ILE A 97 -7.55 4.97 -1.34
N LYS A 98 -7.15 4.10 -0.40
CA LYS A 98 -5.90 3.35 -0.50
C LYS A 98 -5.90 2.41 -1.69
N THR A 99 -6.96 1.63 -1.90
CA THR A 99 -7.07 0.71 -3.05
C THR A 99 -7.08 1.46 -4.37
N ALA A 100 -7.79 2.58 -4.47
CA ALA A 100 -7.79 3.42 -5.67
C ALA A 100 -6.39 3.95 -6.00
N LYS A 101 -5.62 4.39 -5.01
CA LYS A 101 -4.22 4.83 -5.20
C LYS A 101 -3.33 3.68 -5.68
N ILE A 102 -3.45 2.50 -5.08
CA ILE A 102 -2.68 1.30 -5.47
C ILE A 102 -2.99 0.96 -6.93
N ARG A 103 -4.27 0.80 -7.29
CA ARG A 103 -4.69 0.48 -8.67
C ARG A 103 -4.18 1.50 -9.68
N ALA A 104 -4.13 2.77 -9.31
CA ALA A 104 -3.63 3.81 -10.20
C ALA A 104 -2.11 3.73 -10.40
N ASN A 105 -1.35 3.49 -9.33
CA ASN A 105 0.09 3.27 -9.42
C ASN A 105 0.38 1.99 -10.23
N ASP A 106 -0.35 0.91 -10.00
CA ASP A 106 -0.20 -0.35 -10.75
C ASP A 106 -0.44 -0.16 -12.25
N ASN A 107 -1.45 0.63 -12.61
CA ASN A 107 -1.77 0.96 -14.00
C ASN A 107 -0.68 1.83 -14.65
N ILE A 108 -0.07 2.74 -13.89
CA ILE A 108 1.07 3.54 -14.37
C ILE A 108 2.29 2.65 -14.60
N ILE A 109 2.60 1.76 -13.66
CA ILE A 109 3.73 0.83 -13.74
C ILE A 109 3.54 -0.12 -14.92
N SER A 110 2.39 -0.78 -15.05
CA SER A 110 2.14 -1.78 -16.09
C SER A 110 2.15 -1.22 -17.51
N LYS A 111 1.82 0.07 -17.69
CA LYS A 111 1.86 0.75 -18.99
C LYS A 111 3.20 1.41 -19.31
N SER A 112 4.12 1.44 -18.35
CA SER A 112 5.42 2.09 -18.54
C SER A 112 6.38 1.21 -19.35
N THR A 113 7.24 1.84 -20.14
CA THR A 113 8.29 1.14 -20.90
C THR A 113 9.35 0.53 -19.98
N ASN A 114 9.65 1.19 -18.85
CA ASN A 114 10.55 0.70 -17.80
C ASN A 114 9.81 0.68 -16.46
N MET A 115 9.33 -0.51 -16.07
CA MET A 115 8.52 -0.73 -14.87
C MET A 115 9.32 -0.46 -13.59
N GLN A 116 10.59 -0.85 -13.57
CA GLN A 116 11.50 -0.74 -12.44
C GLN A 116 11.74 0.73 -12.11
N ARG A 117 12.19 1.51 -13.09
CA ARG A 117 12.41 2.95 -12.95
C ARG A 117 11.13 3.70 -12.55
N THR A 118 10.00 3.34 -13.16
CA THR A 118 8.71 3.95 -12.84
C THR A 118 8.29 3.68 -11.40
N SER A 119 8.47 2.44 -10.93
CA SER A 119 8.19 2.04 -9.55
C SER A 119 9.04 2.82 -8.55
N TRP A 120 10.36 2.90 -8.79
CA TRP A 120 11.26 3.68 -7.96
C TRP A 120 10.94 5.17 -7.97
N SER A 121 10.60 5.73 -9.13
CA SER A 121 10.16 7.13 -9.23
C SER A 121 8.89 7.40 -8.39
N LEU A 122 7.93 6.47 -8.37
CA LEU A 122 6.74 6.59 -7.52
C LEU A 122 7.11 6.53 -6.03
N ILE A 123 8.01 5.62 -5.63
CA ILE A 123 8.53 5.53 -4.26
C ILE A 123 9.21 6.84 -3.86
N ASP A 124 10.12 7.35 -4.67
CA ASP A 124 10.86 8.59 -4.39
C ASP A 124 9.94 9.81 -4.28
N LYS A 125 8.94 9.89 -5.16
CA LYS A 125 7.89 10.92 -5.05
C LYS A 125 7.15 10.86 -3.71
N THR A 126 6.96 9.67 -3.14
CA THR A 126 6.28 9.53 -1.84
C THR A 126 7.21 9.70 -0.64
N ARG A 127 8.49 9.36 -0.75
CA ARG A 127 9.48 9.55 0.32
C ARG A 127 9.85 11.02 0.49
N ASN A 128 9.99 11.75 -0.61
CA ASN A 128 10.49 13.12 -0.62
C ASN A 128 9.42 14.19 -0.35
N THR A 129 8.15 13.84 -0.15
CA THR A 129 7.09 14.83 0.16
C THR A 129 7.17 15.37 1.59
N SER A 130 7.85 14.67 2.51
CA SER A 130 8.02 15.09 3.91
C SER A 130 9.26 15.97 4.16
N ASN A 131 10.27 15.89 3.29
CA ASN A 131 11.62 16.40 3.59
C ASN A 131 12.16 17.42 2.58
N LYS A 132 11.33 17.95 1.68
CA LYS A 132 11.77 18.93 0.66
C LYS A 132 12.44 20.18 1.25
N ASP A 133 12.13 20.52 2.50
CA ASP A 133 12.68 21.71 3.18
C ASP A 133 13.92 21.43 4.03
N LYS A 134 14.42 20.18 4.07
CA LYS A 134 15.70 19.85 4.73
C LYS A 134 16.72 19.41 3.70
N LYS A 135 17.22 20.36 2.91
CA LYS A 135 18.54 20.19 2.29
C LYS A 135 19.56 20.13 3.42
N GLN A 136 19.83 18.94 3.94
CA GLN A 136 21.02 18.75 4.75
C GLN A 136 22.20 18.87 3.80
N ASN A 137 22.90 20.00 3.86
CA ASN A 137 24.20 20.19 3.20
C ASN A 137 25.22 19.31 3.93
N ILE A 138 25.16 18.01 3.73
CA ILE A 138 26.20 17.09 4.16
C ILE A 138 27.26 17.14 3.07
N ILE A 139 28.36 17.82 3.37
CA ILE A 139 29.55 17.83 2.52
C ILE A 139 30.14 16.40 2.54
N PRO A 140 30.62 15.85 1.41
CA PRO A 140 31.16 14.48 1.36
C PRO A 140 32.22 14.19 2.43
N GLU A 141 33.06 15.17 2.74
CA GLU A 141 34.07 15.08 3.82
C GLU A 141 33.42 14.95 5.20
N ALA A 142 32.33 15.67 5.47
CA ALA A 142 31.60 15.55 6.72
C ALA A 142 30.96 14.16 6.87
N PHE A 143 30.46 13.58 5.78
CA PHE A 143 29.93 12.21 5.78
C PHE A 143 31.01 11.16 6.01
N LEU A 144 32.15 11.29 5.31
CA LEU A 144 33.28 10.38 5.48
C LEU A 144 33.87 10.47 6.89
N ASN A 145 33.98 11.67 7.45
CA ASN A 145 34.46 11.86 8.81
C ASN A 145 33.48 11.26 9.84
N TYR A 146 32.17 11.37 9.60
CA TYR A 146 31.15 10.71 10.41
C TYR A 146 31.27 9.18 10.35
N ILE A 147 31.40 8.59 9.15
CA ILE A 147 31.59 7.13 9.02
C ILE A 147 32.86 6.67 9.73
N LYS A 148 33.95 7.45 9.63
CA LYS A 148 35.21 7.16 10.32
C LYS A 148 35.11 7.32 11.84
N SER A 149 34.21 8.18 12.35
CA SER A 149 34.02 8.38 13.79
C SER A 149 33.14 7.32 14.44
N ILE A 150 32.23 6.68 13.70
CA ILE A 150 31.32 5.65 14.23
C ILE A 150 32.05 4.50 14.96
N PRO A 151 33.11 3.87 14.41
CA PRO A 151 33.82 2.79 15.11
C PRO A 151 34.40 3.26 16.45
N ASN A 152 34.95 4.47 16.49
CA ASN A 152 35.55 5.04 17.70
C ASN A 152 34.49 5.45 18.73
N GLU A 153 33.36 6.02 18.29
CA GLU A 153 32.22 6.28 19.18
C GLU A 153 31.62 4.99 19.74
N ILE A 154 31.51 3.94 18.93
CA ILE A 154 31.05 2.63 19.39
C ILE A 154 32.05 2.05 20.39
N LEU A 155 33.35 2.08 20.10
CA LEU A 155 34.40 1.58 20.99
C LEU A 155 34.47 2.34 22.31
N ASN A 156 34.35 3.67 22.28
CA ASN A 156 34.42 4.53 23.46
C ASN A 156 33.14 4.47 24.33
N ASN A 157 31.97 4.25 23.71
CA ASN A 157 30.71 4.09 24.42
C ASN A 157 30.42 2.64 24.85
N CYS A 158 31.13 1.67 24.28
CA CYS A 158 31.16 0.30 24.81
C CYS A 158 32.06 0.31 26.06
N SER A 159 31.50 0.76 27.19
CA SER A 159 32.10 0.58 28.52
C SER A 159 32.68 -0.83 28.60
N SER A 160 33.92 -0.95 29.10
CA SER A 160 34.82 -2.14 29.15
C SER A 160 34.22 -3.41 29.78
N SER A 161 33.04 -3.79 29.31
CA SER A 161 32.34 -5.01 29.59
C SER A 161 33.05 -6.05 28.76
N SER A 162 33.78 -6.94 29.44
CA SER A 162 34.47 -8.12 28.91
C SER A 162 33.55 -9.11 28.18
N LYS A 163 32.28 -8.76 27.97
CA LYS A 163 31.32 -9.50 27.19
C LYS A 163 31.61 -9.24 25.72
N PHE A 164 32.30 -10.21 25.12
CA PHE A 164 32.52 -10.31 23.67
C PHE A 164 31.25 -9.89 22.90
N LEU A 165 31.39 -9.25 21.74
CA LEU A 165 30.26 -8.84 20.88
C LEU A 165 29.17 -9.93 20.74
N ASN A 166 29.59 -11.19 20.72
CA ASN A 166 28.70 -12.36 20.70
C ASN A 166 27.69 -12.42 21.87
N GLU A 167 28.00 -11.90 23.05
CA GLU A 167 27.09 -11.87 24.20
C GLU A 167 26.07 -10.73 24.13
N VAL A 168 26.40 -9.61 23.48
CA VAL A 168 25.46 -8.49 23.29
C VAL A 168 24.36 -8.88 22.29
N PHE A 169 24.70 -9.68 21.28
CA PHE A 169 23.75 -10.24 20.30
C PHE A 169 23.07 -11.54 20.75
N LYS A 170 23.41 -12.10 21.93
CA LYS A 170 22.77 -13.30 22.50
C LYS A 170 21.39 -13.07 23.09
N LYS A 171 20.92 -11.82 23.21
CA LYS A 171 19.48 -11.58 23.41
C LYS A 171 18.81 -12.02 22.13
N GLU A 172 18.33 -13.26 22.12
CA GLU A 172 17.58 -13.91 21.06
C GLU A 172 16.57 -12.95 20.45
N ILE A 173 16.99 -12.23 19.42
CA ILE A 173 16.08 -11.92 18.36
C ILE A 173 15.92 -13.27 17.68
N HIS A 174 14.94 -14.06 18.14
CA HIS A 174 14.37 -15.14 17.34
C HIS A 174 13.71 -14.50 16.12
N ILE A 175 14.54 -13.98 15.23
CA ILE A 175 14.17 -13.77 13.85
C ILE A 175 14.01 -15.20 13.35
N GLY A 176 12.78 -15.68 13.26
CA GLY A 176 12.43 -16.94 12.60
C GLY A 176 12.70 -16.88 11.09
N LEU A 177 13.76 -16.20 10.67
CA LEU A 177 14.34 -16.30 9.35
C LEU A 177 15.47 -17.31 9.46
N SER A 178 15.16 -18.55 9.09
CA SER A 178 16.14 -19.57 8.74
C SER A 178 16.85 -19.22 7.42
N SER A 179 17.27 -17.97 7.26
CA SER A 179 18.05 -17.53 6.11
C SER A 179 19.50 -17.91 6.39
N SER A 180 19.91 -19.06 5.87
CA SER A 180 21.33 -19.36 5.72
C SER A 180 21.90 -18.49 4.61
N PHE A 181 22.90 -17.69 4.93
CA PHE A 181 23.71 -17.04 3.92
C PHE A 181 24.74 -18.07 3.44
N SER A 182 24.47 -18.69 2.29
CA SER A 182 25.45 -19.52 1.60
C SER A 182 26.26 -18.66 0.64
N GLU A 183 27.53 -19.00 0.49
CA GLU A 183 28.35 -18.44 -0.58
C GLU A 183 27.68 -18.72 -1.93
N VAL A 184 27.49 -17.66 -2.71
CA VAL A 184 26.85 -17.73 -4.02
C VAL A 184 27.96 -17.88 -5.06
N SER A 185 27.97 -18.98 -5.80
CA SER A 185 28.98 -19.19 -6.83
C SER A 185 28.84 -18.18 -7.97
N ASN A 186 29.97 -17.75 -8.53
CA ASN A 186 29.99 -16.85 -9.69
C ASN A 186 29.18 -17.41 -10.88
N ILE A 187 29.14 -18.73 -11.03
CA ILE A 187 28.35 -19.43 -12.05
C ILE A 187 26.85 -19.22 -11.81
N TRP A 188 26.40 -19.29 -10.56
CA TRP A 188 24.98 -19.07 -10.21
C TRP A 188 24.57 -17.62 -10.48
N VAL A 189 25.40 -16.64 -10.10
CA VAL A 189 25.16 -15.23 -10.42
C VAL A 189 25.07 -15.03 -11.93
N ARG A 190 26.02 -15.60 -12.70
CA ARG A 190 26.00 -15.53 -14.17
C ARG A 190 24.73 -16.13 -14.75
N ASN A 191 24.32 -17.31 -14.30
CA ASN A 191 23.11 -17.98 -14.79
C ASN A 191 21.84 -17.16 -14.51
N ILE A 192 21.75 -16.53 -13.34
CA ILE A 192 20.64 -15.61 -13.04
C ILE A 192 20.67 -14.41 -13.98
N VAL A 193 21.83 -13.78 -14.14
CA VAL A 193 21.93 -12.60 -15.01
C VAL A 193 21.58 -12.96 -16.45
N MET A 194 22.06 -14.11 -16.96
CA MET A 194 21.72 -14.63 -18.29
C MET A 194 20.26 -15.07 -18.43
N SER A 195 19.58 -15.40 -17.33
CA SER A 195 18.15 -15.73 -17.35
C SER A 195 17.25 -14.50 -17.57
N TRP A 196 17.81 -13.29 -17.46
CA TRP A 196 17.06 -12.06 -17.69
C TRP A 196 16.66 -11.93 -19.17
N ASN A 197 15.69 -11.06 -19.46
CA ASN A 197 15.35 -10.74 -20.85
C ASN A 197 16.21 -9.55 -21.30
N SER A 198 16.80 -9.62 -22.49
CA SER A 198 17.70 -8.58 -23.04
C SER A 198 17.06 -7.20 -23.15
N LYS A 199 15.72 -7.15 -23.17
CA LYS A 199 14.92 -5.91 -23.21
C LYS A 199 14.69 -5.29 -21.84
N VAL A 200 15.04 -5.97 -20.75
CA VAL A 200 14.91 -5.42 -19.41
C VAL A 200 15.97 -4.35 -19.20
N GLN A 201 15.55 -3.25 -18.59
CA GLN A 201 16.42 -2.16 -18.19
C GLN A 201 16.37 -2.03 -16.67
N ASP A 202 17.49 -1.63 -16.07
CA ASP A 202 17.53 -1.31 -14.66
C ASP A 202 16.93 0.08 -14.37
N ILE A 203 17.08 0.55 -13.13
CA ILE A 203 16.56 1.85 -12.68
C ILE A 203 17.28 3.06 -13.32
N TYR A 204 18.45 2.83 -13.92
CA TYR A 204 19.29 3.82 -14.60
C TYR A 204 19.23 3.68 -16.13
N ASP A 205 18.27 2.89 -16.64
CA ASP A 205 18.10 2.55 -18.05
C ASP A 205 19.26 1.73 -18.66
N LEU A 206 20.11 1.11 -17.85
CA LEU A 206 21.11 0.16 -18.33
C LEU A 206 20.41 -1.12 -18.79
N SER A 207 20.64 -1.49 -20.06
CA SER A 207 20.07 -2.71 -20.62
C SER A 207 20.74 -3.95 -20.02
N SER A 208 19.95 -5.00 -19.77
CA SER A 208 20.48 -6.30 -19.34
C SER A 208 21.51 -6.83 -20.35
N TYR A 209 21.34 -6.53 -21.64
CA TYR A 209 22.33 -6.86 -22.67
C TYR A 209 23.71 -6.22 -22.43
N PHE A 210 23.75 -4.95 -22.03
CA PHE A 210 25.01 -4.28 -21.70
C PHE A 210 25.70 -4.96 -20.51
N ILE A 211 24.92 -5.34 -19.50
CA ILE A 211 25.42 -6.07 -18.32
C ILE A 211 25.98 -7.44 -18.74
N TRP A 212 25.29 -8.18 -19.61
CA TRP A 212 25.74 -9.49 -20.11
C TRP A 212 27.10 -9.41 -20.79
N LYS A 213 27.25 -8.47 -21.73
CA LYS A 213 28.50 -8.29 -22.47
C LYS A 213 29.69 -8.03 -21.57
N ASN A 214 29.51 -7.21 -20.54
CA ASN A 214 30.59 -6.86 -19.63
C ASN A 214 30.92 -7.98 -18.64
N ILE A 215 29.92 -8.76 -18.20
CA ILE A 215 30.16 -9.93 -17.34
C ILE A 215 30.92 -11.02 -18.08
N ASP A 216 30.51 -11.36 -19.30
CA ASP A 216 31.24 -12.36 -20.09
C ASP A 216 32.68 -11.89 -20.34
N ALA A 217 32.89 -10.63 -20.73
CA ALA A 217 34.23 -10.07 -20.94
C ALA A 217 35.10 -10.12 -19.67
N ALA A 218 34.56 -9.77 -18.50
CA ALA A 218 35.27 -9.86 -17.23
C ALA A 218 35.62 -11.30 -16.84
N PHE A 219 34.73 -12.26 -17.14
CA PHE A 219 34.98 -13.68 -16.86
C PHE A 219 36.11 -14.23 -17.76
N TYR A 220 36.12 -13.88 -19.04
CA TYR A 220 37.21 -14.26 -19.96
C TYR A 220 38.56 -13.67 -19.54
N LEU A 221 38.59 -12.46 -18.99
CA LEU A 221 39.82 -11.84 -18.48
C LEU A 221 40.32 -12.45 -17.16
N SER A 222 39.44 -13.10 -16.39
CA SER A 222 39.80 -13.74 -15.11
C SER A 222 40.33 -15.18 -15.25
N LEU A 223 40.24 -15.75 -16.45
CA LEU A 223 40.67 -17.12 -16.77
C LEU A 223 42.01 -17.18 -17.53
N ASN A 224 42.56 -16.02 -17.91
CA ASN A 224 43.89 -15.84 -18.51
C ASN A 224 44.81 -15.15 -17.49
#